data_AF-A0A3D1DJ72-F1
#
_entry.id   AF-A0A3D1DJ72-F1
#
_cell.length_a   1.000
_cell.length_b   1.000
_cell.length_c   1.000
_cell.angle_alpha   90.00
_cell.angle_beta   90.00
_cell.angle_gamma   90.00
#
_symmetry.space_group_name_H-M   'P 1'
#
loop_
_entity.id
_entity.type
_entity.pdbx_description
1 polymer ?
#
loop_
_entity_poly.entity_id
_entity_poly.type
_entity_poly.pdbx_seq_one_letter_code
_entity_poly.pdbx_strand_id
1 'polypeptide(L)'
;LLTDAFCVMRLIDPADYPARQKSIRILICVSLVTATTMYSMFTNPPLMLMIASLVSVVFYPALALGTIWLRHRRVDKRILPSKPTTIFLWICGLALAVISPAVVIYALALKNGWLPSPV
;
A
#
# COMPACT_ATOMS: atom_id res chain seq x y z
N LEU A 1 -8.71 10.29 4.39
CA LEU A 1 -8.33 9.06 3.65
C LEU A 1 -8.44 7.81 4.51
N LEU A 2 -7.55 7.55 5.47
CA LEU A 2 -7.60 6.30 6.26
C LEU A 2 -8.87 6.19 7.12
N THR A 3 -9.32 7.30 7.72
CA THR A 3 -10.62 7.36 8.41
C THR A 3 -11.80 7.12 7.48
N ASP A 4 -11.73 7.56 6.21
CA ASP A 4 -12.79 7.32 5.24
C ASP A 4 -12.84 5.84 4.82
N ALA A 5 -11.67 5.18 4.75
CA ALA A 5 -11.59 3.74 4.57
C ALA A 5 -12.24 2.99 5.75
N PHE A 6 -12.04 3.44 7.00
CA PHE A 6 -12.74 2.89 8.16
C PHE A 6 -14.25 3.11 8.13
N CYS A 7 -14.72 4.24 7.61
CA CYS A 7 -16.15 4.45 7.37
C CYS A 7 -16.69 3.47 6.30
N VAL A 8 -15.97 3.25 5.20
CA VAL A 8 -16.38 2.29 4.15
C VAL A 8 -16.38 0.84 4.68
N MET A 9 -15.43 0.50 5.55
CA MET A 9 -15.36 -0.80 6.24
C MET A 9 -16.42 -0.95 7.34
N ARG A 10 -17.29 0.06 7.55
CA ARG A 10 -18.33 0.11 8.60
C ARG A 10 -17.78 -0.01 10.03
N LEU A 11 -16.51 0.37 10.23
CA LEU A 11 -15.90 0.43 11.56
C LEU A 11 -16.24 1.75 12.27
N ILE A 12 -16.63 2.78 11.52
CA ILE A 12 -16.99 4.10 12.02
C ILE A 12 -18.25 4.55 11.29
N ASP A 13 -19.28 4.96 12.03
CA ASP A 13 -20.50 5.49 11.43
C ASP A 13 -20.23 6.89 10.84
N PRO A 14 -20.46 7.12 9.53
CA PRO A 14 -20.23 8.41 8.91
C PRO A 14 -21.11 9.53 9.47
N ALA A 15 -22.26 9.21 10.08
CA ALA A 15 -23.18 10.17 10.67
C ALA A 15 -22.64 10.83 11.95
N ASP A 16 -21.75 10.14 12.68
CA ASP A 16 -21.21 10.61 13.96
C ASP A 16 -19.94 11.45 13.78
N TYR A 17 -20.12 12.75 13.56
CA TYR A 17 -19.03 13.72 13.43
C TYR A 17 -18.00 13.70 14.59
N PRO A 18 -18.38 13.67 15.88
CA PRO A 18 -17.39 13.69 16.97
C PRO A 18 -16.56 12.40 17.05
N ALA A 19 -17.15 11.24 16.73
CA ALA A 19 -16.45 9.97 16.68
C ALA A 19 -15.42 9.94 15.54
N ARG A 20 -15.75 10.51 14.38
CA ARG A 20 -14.83 10.68 13.25
C ARG A 20 -13.65 11.61 13.60
N GLN A 21 -13.89 12.70 14.32
CA GLN A 21 -12.80 13.60 14.68
C GLN A 21 -11.83 12.95 15.67
N LYS A 22 -12.33 12.14 16.61
CA LYS A 22 -11.50 11.39 17.56
C LYS A 22 -10.63 10.35 16.85
N SER A 23 -11.19 9.60 15.90
CA SER A 23 -10.42 8.61 15.14
C SER A 23 -9.34 9.25 14.26
N ILE A 24 -9.63 10.40 13.62
CA ILE A 24 -8.61 11.17 12.89
C ILE A 24 -7.45 11.55 13.81
N ARG A 25 -7.75 12.12 14.99
CA ARG A 25 -6.71 12.53 15.95
C ARG A 25 -5.87 11.34 16.42
N ILE A 26 -6.51 10.22 16.77
CA ILE A 26 -5.81 8.99 17.16
C ILE A 26 -4.90 8.51 16.04
N LEU A 27 -5.39 8.45 14.80
CA LEU A 27 -4.59 7.98 13.66
C LEU A 27 -3.39 8.89 13.36
N ILE A 28 -3.56 10.21 13.48
CA ILE A 28 -2.46 11.16 13.34
C ILE A 28 -1.41 10.89 14.41
N CYS A 29 -1.81 10.81 15.69
CA CYS A 29 -0.88 10.52 16.78
C CYS A 29 -0.16 9.18 16.58
N VAL A 30 -0.89 8.11 16.25
CA VAL A 30 -0.31 6.79 16.01
C VAL A 30 0.68 6.83 14.84
N SER A 31 0.32 7.46 13.71
CA SER A 31 1.21 7.57 12.56
C SER A 31 2.49 8.34 12.87
N LEU A 32 2.37 9.43 13.65
CA LEU A 32 3.51 10.27 14.01
C LEU A 32 4.45 9.55 14.97
N VAL A 33 3.89 8.92 16.03
CA VAL A 33 4.66 8.11 16.97
C VAL A 33 5.37 6.97 16.24
N THR A 34 4.67 6.26 15.36
CA THR A 34 5.24 5.15 14.59
C THR A 34 6.40 5.62 13.72
N ALA A 35 6.24 6.74 13.01
CA ALA A 35 7.30 7.32 12.18
C ALA A 35 8.51 7.76 13.00
N THR A 36 8.29 8.44 14.13
CA THR A 36 9.36 8.88 15.03
C THR A 36 10.10 7.68 15.65
N THR A 37 9.39 6.63 16.07
CA THR A 37 10.01 5.41 16.59
C THR A 37 10.86 4.72 15.53
N MET A 38 10.35 4.59 14.30
CA MET A 38 11.11 3.98 13.21
C MET A 38 12.37 4.79 12.90
N TYR A 39 12.28 6.12 12.84
CA TYR A 39 13.45 6.97 12.65
C TYR A 39 14.50 6.79 13.76
N SER A 40 14.07 6.67 15.03
CA SER A 40 14.99 6.50 16.15
C SER A 40 15.72 5.16 16.17
N MET A 41 15.17 4.12 15.53
CA MET A 41 15.74 2.76 15.54
C MET A 41 16.80 2.54 14.46
N PHE A 42 16.83 3.35 13.41
CA PHE A 42 17.76 3.16 12.28
C PHE A 42 18.87 4.22 12.27
N THR A 43 20.06 3.84 12.74
CA THR A 43 21.26 4.70 12.72
C THR A 43 21.80 4.96 11.30
N ASN A 44 21.58 4.01 10.37
CA ASN A 44 22.10 4.07 9.01
C ASN A 44 21.01 4.49 8.00
N PRO A 45 21.08 5.71 7.42
CA PRO A 45 20.05 6.21 6.51
C PRO A 45 19.81 5.35 5.25
N PRO A 46 20.82 4.72 4.60
CA PRO A 46 20.60 3.91 3.41
C PRO A 46 19.76 2.65 3.68
N LEU A 47 19.96 2.00 4.83
CA LEU A 47 19.23 0.78 5.18
C LEU A 47 17.74 1.06 5.40
N MET A 48 17.41 2.20 6.01
CA MET A 48 16.02 2.62 6.20
C MET A 48 15.30 2.81 4.86
N LEU A 49 15.96 3.46 3.88
CA LEU A 49 15.40 3.66 2.54
C LEU A 49 15.19 2.33 1.80
N MET A 50 16.12 1.38 1.94
CA MET A 50 15.97 0.04 1.35
C MET A 50 14.80 -0.74 1.95
N ILE A 51 14.61 -0.68 3.27
CA ILE A 51 13.49 -1.37 3.93
C ILE A 51 12.16 -0.70 3.53
N ALA A 52 12.10 0.63 3.49
CA ALA A 52 10.90 1.36 3.09
C ALA A 52 10.48 1.06 1.64
N SER A 53 11.44 0.96 0.73
CA SER A 53 11.17 0.60 -0.67
C SER A 53 10.71 -0.85 -0.79
N LEU A 54 11.32 -1.80 -0.07
CA LEU A 54 10.89 -3.20 -0.02
C LEU A 54 9.44 -3.34 0.48
N VAL A 55 9.10 -2.65 1.58
CA VAL A 55 7.73 -2.64 2.12
C VAL A 55 6.77 -2.07 1.07
N SER A 56 7.12 -0.97 0.42
CA SER A 56 6.29 -0.33 -0.61
C SER A 56 6.03 -1.27 -1.81
N VAL A 57 7.05 -2.02 -2.25
CA VAL A 57 6.93 -3.00 -3.34
C VAL A 57 5.88 -4.07 -3.04
N VAL A 58 5.79 -4.53 -1.78
CA VAL A 58 4.79 -5.52 -1.35
C VAL A 58 3.39 -4.90 -1.26
N PHE A 59 3.28 -3.63 -0.90
CA PHE A 59 1.98 -2.94 -0.77
C PHE A 59 1.33 -2.63 -2.13
N TYR A 60 2.10 -2.33 -3.17
CA TYR A 60 1.56 -1.99 -4.49
C TYR A 60 0.64 -3.04 -5.12
N PRO A 61 0.96 -4.35 -5.16
CA PRO A 61 0.04 -5.35 -5.70
C PRO A 61 -1.23 -5.49 -4.87
N ALA A 62 -1.16 -5.33 -3.53
CA ALA A 62 -2.35 -5.34 -2.68
C ALA A 62 -3.29 -4.16 -3.00
N LEU A 63 -2.73 -2.97 -3.25
CA LEU A 63 -3.50 -1.81 -3.70
C LEU A 63 -4.08 -2.00 -5.11
N ALA A 64 -3.29 -2.56 -6.04
CA ALA A 64 -3.75 -2.83 -7.40
C ALA A 64 -4.89 -3.86 -7.43
N LEU A 65 -4.77 -4.97 -6.70
CA LEU A 65 -5.85 -5.95 -6.54
C LEU A 65 -7.06 -5.36 -5.80
N GLY A 66 -6.83 -4.56 -4.76
CA GLY A 66 -7.87 -3.87 -4.02
C GLY A 66 -8.70 -2.92 -4.90
N THR A 67 -8.04 -2.15 -5.77
CA THR A 67 -8.73 -1.26 -6.73
C THR A 67 -9.53 -2.03 -7.79
N ILE A 68 -9.00 -3.13 -8.32
CA ILE A 68 -9.73 -4.02 -9.24
C ILE A 68 -10.95 -4.66 -8.54
N TRP A 69 -10.80 -5.09 -7.28
CA TRP A 69 -11.87 -5.70 -6.50
C TRP A 69 -12.98 -4.69 -6.17
N LEU A 70 -12.61 -3.50 -5.69
CA LEU A 70 -13.57 -2.42 -5.41
C LEU A 70 -14.33 -1.99 -6.67
N ARG A 71 -13.67 -1.99 -7.83
CA ARG A 71 -14.33 -1.74 -9.12
C ARG A 71 -15.47 -2.73 -9.41
N HIS A 72 -15.30 -4.02 -9.08
CA HIS A 72 -16.33 -5.03 -9.31
C HIS A 72 -17.39 -5.06 -8.20
N ARG A 73 -17.03 -4.66 -6.98
CA ARG A 73 -17.90 -4.79 -5.80
C ARG A 73 -18.15 -3.44 -5.13
N ARG A 74 -19.18 -2.73 -5.63
CA ARG A 74 -19.77 -1.46 -5.11
C ARG A 74 -19.40 -0.16 -5.85
N VAL A 75 -19.23 -0.18 -7.17
CA VAL A 75 -19.24 1.06 -7.97
C VAL A 75 -20.65 1.31 -8.51
N ASP A 76 -21.19 2.49 -8.20
CA ASP A 76 -22.45 2.96 -8.75
C ASP A 76 -22.35 3.08 -10.28
N LYS A 77 -23.38 2.63 -11.02
CA LYS A 77 -23.33 2.53 -12.49
C LYS A 77 -23.05 3.86 -13.18
N ARG A 78 -23.29 4.97 -12.49
CA ARG A 78 -23.09 6.34 -12.96
C ARG A 78 -21.63 6.80 -13.01
N ILE A 79 -20.75 6.17 -12.24
CA ILE A 79 -19.31 6.51 -12.12
C ILE A 79 -18.46 5.36 -12.68
N LEU A 80 -19.07 4.42 -13.42
CA LEU A 80 -18.39 3.24 -13.89
C LEU A 80 -17.29 3.65 -14.88
N PRO A 81 -16.00 3.39 -14.58
CA PRO A 81 -14.92 3.74 -15.48
C PRO A 81 -15.04 2.91 -16.77
N SER A 82 -14.67 3.53 -17.89
CA SER A 82 -14.80 2.95 -19.23
C SER A 82 -14.04 1.62 -19.35
N LYS A 83 -14.51 0.75 -20.26
CA LYS A 83 -13.88 -0.55 -20.52
C LYS A 83 -12.36 -0.47 -20.79
N PRO A 84 -11.77 0.52 -21.49
CA PRO A 84 -10.32 0.59 -21.66
C PRO A 84 -9.55 0.85 -20.36
N THR A 85 -10.06 1.69 -19.45
CA THR A 85 -9.43 1.95 -18.14
C THR A 85 -9.31 0.67 -17.31
N THR A 86 -10.24 -0.26 -17.51
CA THR A 86 -10.25 -1.57 -16.84
C THR A 86 -9.11 -2.46 -17.30
N ILE A 87 -8.85 -2.48 -18.61
CA ILE A 87 -7.80 -3.29 -19.22
C ILE A 87 -6.44 -2.76 -18.74
N PHE A 88 -6.27 -1.44 -18.73
CA PHE A 88 -5.06 -0.82 -18.17
C PHE A 88 -4.87 -1.14 -16.68
N LEU A 89 -5.93 -1.10 -15.87
CA LEU A 89 -5.88 -1.51 -14.46
C LEU A 89 -5.43 -2.96 -14.28
N TRP A 90 -5.93 -3.87 -15.11
CA TRP A 90 -5.51 -5.27 -15.10
C TRP A 90 -4.05 -5.45 -15.55
N ILE A 91 -3.60 -4.72 -16.57
CA ILE A 91 -2.20 -4.73 -17.02
C ILE A 91 -1.29 -4.23 -15.89
N CYS A 92 -1.62 -3.11 -15.26
CA CYS A 92 -0.86 -2.57 -14.12
C CYS A 92 -0.88 -3.53 -12.93
N GLY A 93 -2.04 -4.15 -12.63
CA GLY A 93 -2.17 -5.13 -11.55
C GLY A 93 -1.32 -6.38 -11.79
N LEU A 94 -1.34 -6.93 -13.01
CA LEU A 94 -0.49 -8.07 -13.40
C LEU A 94 0.99 -7.69 -13.38
N ALA A 95 1.36 -6.53 -13.92
CA ALA A 95 2.74 -6.06 -13.90
C ALA A 95 3.26 -5.93 -12.45
N LEU A 96 2.49 -5.33 -11.55
CA LEU A 96 2.86 -5.22 -10.13
C LEU A 96 2.91 -6.58 -9.43
N ALA A 97 1.98 -7.49 -9.75
CA ALA A 97 1.95 -8.84 -9.21
C ALA A 97 3.14 -9.69 -9.65
N VAL A 98 3.76 -9.39 -10.81
CA VAL A 98 4.95 -10.08 -11.32
C VAL A 98 6.24 -9.42 -10.85
N ILE A 99 6.31 -8.09 -10.90
CA ILE A 99 7.52 -7.32 -10.53
C ILE A 99 7.81 -7.46 -9.03
N SER A 100 6.79 -7.43 -8.18
CA SER A 100 6.97 -7.56 -6.72
C SER A 100 7.69 -8.85 -6.31
N PRO A 101 7.23 -10.06 -6.67
CA PRO A 101 7.96 -11.28 -6.36
C PRO A 101 9.29 -11.40 -7.10
N ALA A 102 9.42 -10.87 -8.32
CA ALA A 102 10.70 -10.86 -9.03
C ALA A 102 11.78 -10.06 -8.29
N VAL A 103 11.45 -8.90 -7.74
CA VAL A 103 12.37 -8.08 -6.93
C VAL A 103 12.76 -8.79 -5.63
N VAL A 104 11.81 -9.46 -4.98
CA VAL A 104 12.09 -10.23 -3.74
C VAL A 104 13.01 -11.42 -4.03
N ILE A 105 12.76 -12.16 -5.13
CA ILE A 105 13.62 -13.26 -5.56
C ILE A 105 15.01 -12.76 -5.92
N TYR A 106 15.12 -11.63 -6.61
CA TYR A 106 16.40 -11.01 -6.94
C TYR A 106 17.17 -10.58 -5.68
N ALA A 107 16.50 -9.96 -4.71
CA ALA A 107 17.09 -9.59 -3.43
C ALA A 107 17.56 -10.83 -2.63
N LEU A 108 16.78 -11.92 -2.64
CA LEU A 108 17.17 -13.19 -2.02
C LEU A 108 18.36 -13.84 -2.72
N ALA A 109 18.40 -13.79 -4.06
CA ALA A 109 19.48 -14.35 -4.84
C ALA A 109 20.81 -13.60 -4.64
N LEU A 110 20.75 -12.26 -4.48
CA LEU A 110 21.91 -11.46 -4.07
C LEU A 110 22.37 -11.81 -2.65
N LYS A 111 21.44 -11.95 -1.69
CA LYS A 111 21.77 -12.33 -0.31
C LYS A 111 22.43 -13.71 -0.23
N ASN A 112 21.98 -14.66 -1.05
CA ASN A 112 22.49 -16.02 -1.07
C ASN A 112 23.74 -16.18 -1.96
N GLY A 113 24.21 -15.11 -2.63
CA GLY A 113 25.40 -15.15 -3.49
C GLY A 113 25.21 -15.94 -4.79
N TRP A 114 23.97 -16.13 -5.24
CA TRP A 114 23.65 -16.92 -6.44
C TRP A 114 23.89 -16.14 -7.75
N LEU A 115 24.01 -14.82 -7.66
CA LEU A 115 24.36 -13.93 -8.78
C LEU A 115 25.60 -13.10 -8.39
N PRO A 116 26.53 -12.85 -9.34
CA PRO A 116 27.59 -11.88 -9.12
C PRO A 116 26.96 -10.51 -8.85
N SER A 117 27.42 -9.82 -7.80
CA SER A 117 27.00 -8.45 -7.53
C SER A 117 27.26 -7.59 -8.77
N PRO A 118 26.24 -6.93 -9.34
CA PRO A 118 26.50 -5.91 -10.34
C PRO A 118 27.10 -4.71 -9.60
N VAL A 119 28.44 -4.72 -9.49
CA VAL A 119 29.34 -3.63 -9.09
C VAL A 119 28.89 -2.71 -7.96
#